data_AF-A0A7S1IRK7-F1
#
_entry.id   AF-A0A7S1IRK7-F1
#
_cell.length_a   1.000
_cell.length_b   1.000
_cell.length_c   1.000
_cell.angle_alpha   90.00
_cell.angle_beta   90.00
_cell.angle_gamma   90.00
#
_symmetry.space_group_name_H-M   'P 1'
#
loop_
_entity.id
_entity.type
_entity.pdbx_description
1 polymer ?
#
loop_
_entity_poly.entity_id
_entity_poly.type
_entity_poly.pdbx_seq_one_letter_code
_entity_poly.pdbx_strand_id
1 'polypeptide(L)'
;EEKEAALLQERRETRLAVQLATLLQAYTDGEREQFSKAMAATAQELAEVSFGEDMLHTIGYIYANQAEQALGHFGAKWEARGHALKTKFAVAGSAWKMYRKYRATTKANKSEEAAASKAAGAEGEEGEQDEEAKAKEQQEKQEKQRTQELEMLPLFLETMWSVTLIDIENTVKAVCDKVLSDMSEGPEVRKLRADALLELGSIFSKAKSSKEGPKDFQKIMEEAIINCAAKEDRN
;
A
#
# COMPACT_ATOMS: atom_id res chain seq x y z
N GLU A 1 -20.52 11.82 9.39
CA GLU A 1 -19.39 10.87 9.26
C GLU A 1 -19.32 10.24 7.87
N GLU A 2 -20.13 9.23 7.51
CA GLU A 2 -20.00 8.58 6.17
C GLU A 2 -20.22 9.53 4.99
N LYS A 3 -21.25 10.39 5.06
CA LYS A 3 -21.50 11.43 4.04
C LYS A 3 -20.36 12.44 3.95
N GLU A 4 -19.72 12.75 5.06
CA GLU A 4 -18.63 13.73 5.11
C GLU A 4 -17.35 13.15 4.50
N ALA A 5 -17.04 11.88 4.79
CA ALA A 5 -15.95 11.15 4.15
C ALA A 5 -16.15 11.05 2.63
N ALA A 6 -17.37 10.73 2.18
CA ALA A 6 -17.70 10.68 0.76
C ALA A 6 -17.49 12.05 0.07
N LEU A 7 -17.94 13.15 0.70
CA LEU A 7 -17.76 14.50 0.19
C LEU A 7 -16.27 14.89 0.10
N LEU A 8 -15.46 14.54 1.11
CA LEU A 8 -14.03 14.80 1.09
C LEU A 8 -13.32 14.03 -0.03
N GLN A 9 -13.69 12.77 -0.24
CA GLN A 9 -13.16 11.95 -1.32
C GLN A 9 -13.54 12.51 -2.70
N GLU A 10 -14.81 12.88 -2.88
CA GLU A 10 -15.28 13.51 -4.13
C GLU A 10 -14.52 14.82 -4.43
N ARG A 11 -14.28 15.64 -3.40
CA ARG A 11 -13.49 16.86 -3.53
C ARG A 11 -12.05 16.57 -3.94
N ARG A 12 -11.43 15.56 -3.33
CA ARG A 12 -10.07 15.11 -3.67
C ARG A 12 -10.01 14.67 -5.12
N GLU A 13 -10.92 13.81 -5.55
CA GLU A 13 -10.98 13.28 -6.91
C GLU A 13 -11.23 14.38 -7.95
N THR A 14 -12.14 15.32 -7.66
CA THR A 14 -12.43 16.44 -8.55
C THR A 14 -11.21 17.33 -8.75
N ARG A 15 -10.51 17.66 -7.65
CA ARG A 15 -9.27 18.45 -7.73
C ARG A 15 -8.20 17.73 -8.54
N LEU A 16 -8.02 16.42 -8.33
CA LEU A 16 -7.04 15.62 -9.07
C LEU A 16 -7.43 15.48 -10.54
N ALA A 17 -8.72 15.40 -10.87
CA ALA A 17 -9.20 15.36 -12.25
C ALA A 17 -8.88 16.66 -13.00
N VAL A 18 -9.05 17.83 -12.37
CA VAL A 18 -8.64 19.11 -12.95
C VAL A 18 -7.12 19.12 -13.21
N GLN A 19 -6.32 18.68 -12.23
CA GLN A 19 -4.86 18.63 -12.38
C GLN A 19 -4.43 17.67 -13.50
N LEU A 20 -5.06 16.50 -13.59
CA LEU A 20 -4.78 15.54 -14.65
C LEU A 20 -5.18 16.10 -16.01
N ALA A 21 -6.36 16.73 -16.14
CA ALA A 21 -6.76 17.37 -17.39
C ALA A 21 -5.76 18.46 -17.83
N THR A 22 -5.30 19.30 -16.89
CA THR A 22 -4.25 20.31 -17.15
C THR A 22 -2.94 19.66 -17.58
N LEU A 23 -2.53 18.56 -16.94
CA LEU A 23 -1.33 17.82 -17.29
C LEU A 23 -1.38 17.31 -18.74
N LEU A 24 -2.53 16.78 -19.15
CA LEU A 24 -2.74 16.24 -20.50
C LEU A 24 -2.91 17.33 -21.58
N GLN A 25 -3.07 18.60 -21.19
CA GLN A 25 -3.39 19.68 -22.10
C GLN A 25 -2.32 19.90 -23.19
N ALA A 26 -1.03 19.83 -22.83
CA ALA A 26 0.05 19.97 -23.81
C ALA A 26 -0.04 18.90 -24.93
N TYR A 27 -0.49 17.69 -24.58
CA TYR A 27 -0.71 16.63 -25.57
C TYR A 27 -1.88 16.97 -26.50
N THR A 28 -3.01 17.45 -25.93
CA THR A 28 -4.20 17.79 -26.71
C THR A 28 -3.98 19.01 -27.61
N ASP A 29 -3.08 19.91 -27.23
CA ASP A 29 -2.68 21.08 -28.00
C ASP A 29 -1.70 20.73 -29.15
N GLY A 30 -1.23 19.48 -29.20
CA GLY A 30 -0.36 18.96 -30.26
C GLY A 30 1.12 18.89 -29.90
N GLU A 31 1.52 19.27 -28.69
CA GLU A 31 2.91 19.29 -28.22
C GLU A 31 3.39 17.91 -27.72
N ARG A 32 3.06 16.85 -28.46
CA ARG A 32 3.20 15.44 -28.02
C ARG A 32 4.63 15.05 -27.64
N GLU A 33 5.62 15.49 -28.43
CA GLU A 33 7.02 15.17 -28.15
C GLU A 33 7.51 15.83 -26.85
N GLN A 34 7.11 17.09 -26.62
CA GLN A 34 7.49 17.85 -25.41
C GLN A 34 6.79 17.26 -24.19
N PHE A 35 5.50 16.93 -24.31
CA PHE A 35 4.75 16.19 -23.30
C PHE A 35 5.46 14.88 -22.94
N SER A 36 5.79 14.04 -23.92
CA SER A 36 6.43 12.75 -23.70
C SER A 36 7.77 12.89 -22.95
N LYS A 37 8.63 13.83 -23.37
CA LYS A 37 9.90 14.11 -22.72
C LYS A 37 9.73 14.61 -21.29
N ALA A 38 8.82 15.57 -21.06
CA ALA A 38 8.55 16.12 -19.74
C ALA A 38 8.00 15.07 -18.77
N MET A 39 7.09 14.22 -19.25
CA MET A 39 6.50 13.14 -18.45
C MET A 39 7.50 12.03 -18.17
N ALA A 40 8.40 11.70 -19.10
CA ALA A 40 9.48 10.75 -18.86
C ALA A 40 10.46 11.25 -17.79
N ALA A 41 10.86 12.52 -17.84
CA ALA A 41 11.72 13.12 -16.82
C ALA A 41 11.03 13.10 -15.44
N THR A 42 9.77 13.54 -15.38
CA THR A 42 8.97 13.52 -14.14
C THR A 42 8.82 12.10 -13.59
N ALA A 43 8.54 11.12 -14.44
CA ALA A 43 8.41 9.72 -14.03
C ALA A 43 9.72 9.16 -13.46
N GLN A 44 10.87 9.52 -14.04
CA GLN A 44 12.16 9.10 -13.50
C GLN A 44 12.43 9.72 -12.13
N GLU A 45 12.17 11.01 -11.95
CA GLU A 45 12.33 11.67 -10.64
C GLU A 45 11.45 11.03 -9.56
N LEU A 46 10.19 10.73 -9.89
CA LEU A 46 9.26 10.07 -8.99
C LEU A 46 9.66 8.63 -8.66
N ALA A 47 10.25 7.89 -9.60
CA ALA A 47 10.68 6.51 -9.39
C ALA A 47 11.82 6.40 -8.35
N GLU A 48 12.63 7.45 -8.18
CA GLU A 48 13.73 7.48 -7.20
C GLU A 48 13.28 7.64 -5.75
N VAL A 49 12.01 7.99 -5.53
CA VAL A 49 11.39 8.09 -4.20
C VAL A 49 11.07 6.69 -3.67
N SER A 50 11.07 6.51 -2.34
CA SER A 50 10.65 5.25 -1.71
C SER A 50 9.24 4.85 -2.18
N PHE A 51 9.10 3.61 -2.65
CA PHE A 51 7.89 3.08 -3.29
C PHE A 51 7.47 3.76 -4.61
N GLY A 52 8.26 4.71 -5.11
CA GLY A 52 7.94 5.49 -6.30
C GLY A 52 7.73 4.63 -7.55
N GLU A 53 8.64 3.69 -7.82
CA GLU A 53 8.52 2.74 -8.93
C GLU A 53 7.21 1.95 -8.88
N ASP A 54 6.91 1.28 -7.76
CA ASP A 54 5.70 0.49 -7.58
C ASP A 54 4.41 1.33 -7.72
N MET A 55 4.42 2.55 -7.16
CA MET A 55 3.30 3.49 -7.29
C MET A 55 3.10 3.88 -8.75
N LEU A 56 4.18 4.21 -9.46
CA LEU A 56 4.13 4.59 -10.87
C LEU A 56 3.66 3.43 -11.74
N HIS A 57 4.12 2.19 -11.49
CA HIS A 57 3.65 1.02 -12.24
C HIS A 57 2.16 0.80 -12.03
N THR A 58 1.67 0.96 -10.80
CA THR A 58 0.24 0.82 -10.48
C THR A 58 -0.59 1.92 -11.15
N ILE A 59 -0.17 3.18 -11.02
CA ILE A 59 -0.86 4.33 -11.66
C ILE A 59 -0.81 4.19 -13.19
N GLY A 60 0.35 3.86 -13.74
CA GLY A 60 0.58 3.70 -15.18
C GLY A 60 -0.30 2.60 -15.77
N TYR A 61 -0.44 1.48 -15.06
CA TYR A 61 -1.37 0.42 -15.39
C TYR A 61 -2.83 0.91 -15.44
N ILE A 62 -3.28 1.66 -14.44
CA ILE A 62 -4.66 2.19 -14.39
C ILE A 62 -4.89 3.17 -15.54
N TYR A 63 -3.94 4.08 -15.78
CA TYR A 63 -4.01 5.05 -16.87
C TYR A 63 -4.17 4.36 -18.23
N ALA A 64 -3.32 3.39 -18.54
CA ALA A 64 -3.42 2.63 -19.79
C ALA A 64 -4.76 1.89 -19.90
N ASN A 65 -5.20 1.21 -18.84
CA ASN A 65 -6.44 0.45 -18.87
C ASN A 65 -7.70 1.34 -18.94
N GLN A 66 -7.71 2.51 -18.30
CA GLN A 66 -8.83 3.46 -18.39
C GLN A 66 -8.88 4.11 -19.77
N ALA A 67 -7.72 4.46 -20.33
CA ALA A 67 -7.61 4.96 -21.69
C ALA A 67 -8.10 3.95 -22.74
N GLU A 68 -7.66 2.69 -22.66
CA GLU A 68 -8.10 1.62 -23.56
C GLU A 68 -9.61 1.39 -23.51
N GLN A 69 -10.20 1.43 -22.30
CA GLN A 69 -11.66 1.33 -22.14
C GLN A 69 -12.37 2.52 -22.81
N ALA A 70 -11.89 3.74 -22.62
CA ALA A 70 -12.48 4.93 -23.23
C ALA A 70 -12.35 4.95 -24.77
N LEU A 71 -11.27 4.38 -25.30
CA LEU A 71 -11.04 4.22 -26.75
C LEU A 71 -11.84 3.07 -27.37
N GLY A 72 -12.56 2.28 -26.55
CA GLY A 72 -13.37 1.16 -27.03
C GLY A 72 -12.57 -0.12 -27.33
N HIS A 73 -11.32 -0.21 -26.89
CA HIS A 73 -10.47 -1.40 -27.01
C HIS A 73 -10.80 -2.46 -25.93
N PHE A 74 -12.10 -2.72 -25.72
CA PHE A 74 -12.61 -3.62 -24.68
C PHE A 74 -12.40 -5.10 -25.07
N GLY A 75 -11.14 -5.55 -25.06
CA GLY A 75 -10.78 -6.94 -25.40
C GLY A 75 -9.29 -7.21 -25.62
N ALA A 76 -8.45 -6.19 -25.76
CA ALA A 76 -7.07 -6.39 -26.22
C ALA A 76 -6.05 -6.85 -25.15
N LYS A 77 -6.40 -6.86 -23.84
CA LYS A 77 -5.46 -7.37 -22.83
C LYS A 77 -6.13 -7.97 -21.60
N TRP A 78 -6.41 -9.27 -21.66
CA TRP A 78 -6.88 -10.06 -20.52
C TRP A 78 -5.85 -10.08 -19.37
N GLU A 79 -4.55 -9.88 -19.68
CA GLU A 79 -3.46 -9.76 -18.71
C GLU A 79 -3.63 -8.57 -17.76
N ALA A 80 -4.30 -7.50 -18.20
CA ALA A 80 -4.47 -6.26 -17.44
C ALA A 80 -5.26 -6.50 -16.15
N ARG A 81 -6.43 -7.17 -16.23
CA ARG A 81 -7.22 -7.56 -15.05
C ARG A 81 -6.40 -8.33 -14.00
N GLY A 82 -5.34 -9.03 -14.42
CA GLY A 82 -4.44 -9.76 -13.53
C GLY A 82 -3.73 -8.87 -12.49
N HIS A 83 -3.39 -7.61 -12.80
CA HIS A 83 -2.63 -6.76 -11.87
C HIS A 83 -3.50 -6.20 -10.72
N ALA A 84 -4.67 -5.65 -11.02
CA ALA A 84 -5.63 -5.20 -9.99
C ALA A 84 -6.18 -6.37 -9.16
N LEU A 85 -6.30 -7.54 -9.78
CA LEU A 85 -6.67 -8.77 -9.09
C LEU A 85 -5.53 -9.27 -8.18
N LYS A 86 -4.26 -9.11 -8.60
CA LYS A 86 -3.06 -9.45 -7.80
C LYS A 86 -2.92 -8.58 -6.56
N THR A 87 -3.11 -7.26 -6.65
CA THR A 87 -3.09 -6.37 -5.47
C THR A 87 -4.16 -6.78 -4.47
N LYS A 88 -5.41 -6.98 -4.92
CA LYS A 88 -6.54 -7.36 -4.07
C LYS A 88 -6.37 -8.76 -3.45
N PHE A 89 -5.78 -9.71 -4.18
CA PHE A 89 -5.42 -11.03 -3.65
C PHE A 89 -4.24 -10.98 -2.67
N ALA A 90 -3.27 -10.09 -2.88
CA ALA A 90 -2.15 -9.89 -1.95
C ALA A 90 -2.66 -9.44 -0.57
N VAL A 91 -3.59 -8.47 -0.52
CA VAL A 91 -4.21 -8.00 0.72
C VAL A 91 -4.96 -9.12 1.43
N ALA A 92 -5.77 -9.88 0.70
CA ALA A 92 -6.52 -11.00 1.26
C ALA A 92 -5.56 -12.08 1.80
N GLY A 93 -4.47 -12.36 1.10
CA GLY A 93 -3.45 -13.32 1.51
C GLY A 93 -2.66 -12.86 2.74
N SER A 94 -2.23 -11.60 2.80
CA SER A 94 -1.47 -11.05 3.93
C SER A 94 -2.35 -10.93 5.17
N ALA A 95 -3.59 -10.42 5.03
CA ALA A 95 -4.57 -10.34 6.12
C ALA A 95 -4.95 -11.73 6.66
N TRP A 96 -5.10 -12.73 5.78
CA TRP A 96 -5.35 -14.11 6.22
C TRP A 96 -4.16 -14.70 6.97
N LYS A 97 -2.93 -14.51 6.45
CA LYS A 97 -1.71 -14.94 7.16
C LYS A 97 -1.63 -14.28 8.53
N MET A 98 -2.00 -13.01 8.64
CA MET A 98 -1.98 -12.23 9.88
C MET A 98 -3.00 -12.80 10.87
N TYR A 99 -4.23 -12.99 10.43
CA TYR A 99 -5.27 -13.62 11.23
C TYR A 99 -4.86 -15.02 11.72
N ARG A 100 -4.24 -15.83 10.85
CA ARG A 100 -3.77 -17.18 11.22
C ARG A 100 -2.64 -17.12 12.25
N LYS A 101 -1.64 -16.26 12.06
CA LYS A 101 -0.48 -16.12 12.96
C LYS A 101 -0.93 -15.58 14.32
N TYR A 102 -1.77 -14.54 14.34
CA TYR A 102 -2.40 -14.01 15.56
C TYR A 102 -3.21 -15.07 16.32
N ARG A 103 -4.01 -15.89 15.61
CA ARG A 103 -4.79 -16.96 16.24
C ARG A 103 -3.92 -18.09 16.79
N ALA A 104 -2.79 -18.37 16.15
CA ALA A 104 -1.83 -19.38 16.61
C ALA A 104 -1.08 -18.90 17.87
N THR A 105 -0.59 -17.65 17.88
CA THR A 105 0.08 -17.05 19.04
C THR A 105 -0.87 -16.88 20.22
N THR A 106 -2.11 -16.40 20.00
CA THR A 106 -3.11 -16.31 21.10
C THR A 106 -3.50 -17.67 21.67
N LYS A 107 -3.59 -18.73 20.84
CA LYS A 107 -3.81 -20.09 21.34
C LYS A 107 -2.61 -20.63 22.12
N ALA A 108 -1.39 -20.39 21.63
CA ALA A 108 -0.17 -20.77 22.33
C ALA A 108 -0.05 -20.08 23.69
N ASN A 109 -0.24 -18.75 23.73
CA ASN A 109 -0.21 -17.96 24.96
C ASN A 109 -1.29 -18.42 25.96
N LYS A 110 -2.52 -18.68 25.52
CA LYS A 110 -3.57 -19.25 26.40
C LYS A 110 -3.24 -20.63 26.94
N SER A 111 -2.58 -21.47 26.14
CA SER A 111 -2.19 -22.82 26.57
C SER A 111 -1.03 -22.81 27.56
N GLU A 112 -0.08 -21.89 27.39
CA GLU A 112 1.03 -21.68 28.32
C GLU A 112 0.55 -21.03 29.61
N GLU A 113 -0.37 -20.06 29.53
CA GLU A 113 -0.98 -19.42 30.71
C GLU A 113 -1.83 -20.40 31.52
N ALA A 114 -2.58 -21.29 30.84
CA ALA A 114 -3.33 -22.37 31.49
C ALA A 114 -2.43 -23.49 32.05
N ALA A 115 -1.24 -23.71 31.47
CA ALA A 115 -0.26 -24.64 32.01
C ALA A 115 0.48 -24.04 33.23
N ALA A 116 0.84 -22.76 33.16
CA ALA A 116 1.45 -22.01 34.26
C ALA A 116 0.50 -21.87 35.45
N SER A 117 -0.79 -21.57 35.22
CA SER A 117 -1.80 -21.51 36.30
C SER A 117 -2.05 -22.87 36.96
N LYS A 118 -1.92 -23.97 36.20
CA LYS A 118 -2.01 -25.33 36.74
C LYS A 118 -0.78 -25.74 37.54
N ALA A 119 0.41 -25.30 37.14
CA ALA A 119 1.65 -25.53 37.88
C ALA A 119 1.66 -24.73 39.20
N ALA A 120 1.26 -23.45 39.16
CA ALA A 120 1.18 -22.59 40.35
C ALA A 120 0.11 -23.04 41.37
N GLY A 121 -0.96 -23.70 40.92
CA GLY A 121 -1.99 -24.26 41.82
C GLY A 121 -1.57 -25.55 42.55
N ALA A 122 -0.40 -26.12 42.24
CA ALA A 122 0.11 -27.35 42.85
C ALA A 122 1.18 -27.12 43.93
N GLU A 123 1.74 -25.91 44.04
CA GLU A 123 2.76 -25.56 45.02
C GLU A 123 2.19 -24.54 46.03
N GLY A 124 1.87 -25.02 47.23
CA GLY A 124 1.56 -24.19 48.38
C GLY A 124 2.78 -23.99 49.27
N GLU A 125 2.80 -22.83 49.95
CA GLU A 125 3.69 -22.35 51.02
C GLU A 125 4.80 -21.34 50.62
N GLU A 126 4.85 -20.27 51.43
CA GLU A 126 5.34 -18.91 51.18
C GLU A 126 6.88 -18.73 51.24
N GLY A 127 7.37 -17.68 50.57
CA GLY A 127 8.64 -17.02 50.90
C GLY A 127 8.89 -15.75 50.08
N GLU A 128 9.45 -14.71 50.70
CA GLU A 128 9.82 -13.38 50.14
C GLU A 128 10.75 -13.40 48.89
N GLN A 129 11.06 -14.57 48.33
CA GLN A 129 11.70 -14.73 47.00
C GLN A 129 10.71 -14.57 45.82
N ASP A 130 9.42 -14.39 46.13
CA ASP A 130 8.30 -14.37 45.19
C ASP A 130 8.23 -13.07 44.36
N GLU A 131 8.73 -11.94 44.84
CA GLU A 131 8.74 -10.69 44.04
C GLU A 131 9.75 -10.72 42.89
N GLU A 132 10.96 -11.27 43.10
CA GLU A 132 11.98 -11.33 42.05
C GLU A 132 11.64 -12.40 40.99
N ALA A 133 10.99 -13.50 41.40
CA ALA A 133 10.48 -14.53 40.51
C ALA A 133 9.28 -14.04 39.69
N LYS A 134 8.32 -13.34 40.32
CA LYS A 134 7.21 -12.70 39.60
C LYS A 134 7.67 -11.60 38.67
N ALA A 135 8.65 -10.79 39.08
CA ALA A 135 9.25 -9.77 38.21
C ALA A 135 9.93 -10.40 36.99
N LYS A 136 10.69 -11.51 37.17
CA LYS A 136 11.28 -12.27 36.06
C LYS A 136 10.23 -12.90 35.15
N GLU A 137 9.17 -13.51 35.68
CA GLU A 137 8.08 -14.09 34.88
C GLU A 137 7.32 -13.01 34.10
N GLN A 138 7.11 -11.85 34.71
CA GLN A 138 6.44 -10.71 34.09
C GLN A 138 7.31 -10.05 33.02
N GLN A 139 8.62 -10.00 33.23
CA GLN A 139 9.62 -9.57 32.26
C GLN A 139 9.71 -10.54 31.07
N GLU A 140 9.72 -11.87 31.32
CA GLU A 140 9.67 -12.90 30.27
C GLU A 140 8.38 -12.83 29.44
N LYS A 141 7.23 -12.60 30.08
CA LYS A 141 5.95 -12.40 29.37
C LYS A 141 5.97 -11.14 28.51
N GLN A 142 6.52 -10.03 29.01
CA GLN A 142 6.66 -8.80 28.23
C GLN A 142 7.63 -8.98 27.06
N GLU A 143 8.76 -9.64 27.26
CA GLU A 143 9.75 -9.92 26.21
C GLU A 143 9.17 -10.84 25.13
N LYS A 144 8.40 -11.85 25.53
CA LYS A 144 7.71 -12.76 24.60
C LYS A 144 6.59 -12.06 23.82
N GLN A 145 5.83 -11.17 24.46
CA GLN A 145 4.84 -10.32 23.76
C GLN A 145 5.51 -9.40 22.76
N ARG A 146 6.58 -8.70 23.16
CA ARG A 146 7.34 -7.82 22.29
C ARG A 146 7.94 -8.55 21.09
N THR A 147 8.50 -9.74 21.31
CA THR A 147 9.04 -10.58 20.23
C THR A 147 7.93 -11.00 19.27
N GLN A 148 6.75 -11.37 19.77
CA GLN A 148 5.58 -11.68 18.94
C GLN A 148 5.11 -10.47 18.14
N GLU A 149 5.12 -9.27 18.71
CA GLU A 149 4.78 -8.03 18.01
C GLU A 149 5.78 -7.74 16.88
N LEU A 150 7.08 -7.80 17.16
CA LEU A 150 8.14 -7.61 16.16
C LEU A 150 8.02 -8.61 15.00
N GLU A 151 7.68 -9.86 15.31
CA GLU A 151 7.44 -10.92 14.34
C GLU A 151 6.19 -10.71 13.45
N MET A 152 5.27 -9.84 13.85
CA MET A 152 4.05 -9.50 13.11
C MET A 152 4.21 -8.24 12.26
N LEU A 153 5.22 -7.42 12.55
CA LEU A 153 5.48 -6.15 11.86
C LEU A 153 5.62 -6.29 10.33
N PRO A 154 6.40 -7.24 9.77
CA PRO A 154 6.55 -7.35 8.31
C PRO A 154 5.22 -7.51 7.59
N LEU A 155 4.36 -8.35 8.17
CA LEU A 155 3.05 -8.68 7.62
C LEU A 155 2.06 -7.52 7.79
N PHE A 156 2.20 -6.75 8.87
CA PHE A 156 1.44 -5.52 9.09
C PHE A 156 1.80 -4.46 8.05
N LEU A 157 3.09 -4.22 7.83
CA LEU A 157 3.59 -3.29 6.83
C LEU A 157 3.17 -3.68 5.41
N GLU A 158 3.27 -4.97 5.07
CA GLU A 158 2.78 -5.50 3.78
C GLU A 158 1.27 -5.25 3.59
N THR A 159 0.49 -5.46 4.65
CA THR A 159 -0.97 -5.24 4.61
C THR A 159 -1.33 -3.76 4.53
N MET A 160 -0.63 -2.90 5.27
CA MET A 160 -0.81 -1.45 5.21
C MET A 160 -0.48 -0.91 3.82
N TRP A 161 0.67 -1.30 3.26
CA TRP A 161 1.05 -0.96 1.89
C TRP A 161 -0.03 -1.37 0.88
N SER A 162 -0.48 -2.62 1.00
CA SER A 162 -1.54 -3.18 0.18
C SER A 162 -2.86 -2.38 0.24
N VAL A 163 -3.26 -1.94 1.45
CA VAL A 163 -4.44 -1.07 1.63
C VAL A 163 -4.22 0.31 0.99
N THR A 164 -3.03 0.90 1.15
CA THR A 164 -2.71 2.18 0.49
C THR A 164 -2.76 2.08 -1.02
N LEU A 165 -2.31 0.95 -1.59
CA LEU A 165 -2.35 0.73 -3.03
C LEU A 165 -3.79 0.64 -3.54
N ILE A 166 -4.70 0.01 -2.79
CA ILE A 166 -6.14 -0.01 -3.13
C ILE A 166 -6.75 1.40 -3.13
N ASP A 167 -6.42 2.24 -2.13
CA ASP A 167 -6.90 3.63 -2.08
C ASP A 167 -6.46 4.42 -3.31
N ILE A 168 -5.18 4.28 -3.67
CA ILE A 168 -4.61 4.89 -4.87
C ILE A 168 -5.33 4.37 -6.12
N GLU A 169 -5.50 3.05 -6.24
CA GLU A 169 -6.17 2.43 -7.39
C GLU A 169 -7.58 3.01 -7.60
N ASN A 170 -8.39 3.03 -6.53
CA ASN A 170 -9.77 3.53 -6.60
C ASN A 170 -9.81 5.03 -6.94
N THR A 171 -8.98 5.83 -6.27
CA THR A 171 -8.93 7.28 -6.47
C THR A 171 -8.51 7.60 -7.91
N VAL A 172 -7.44 6.98 -8.40
CA VAL A 172 -6.91 7.22 -9.76
C VAL A 172 -7.90 6.77 -10.82
N LYS A 173 -8.58 5.63 -10.62
CA LYS A 173 -9.63 5.16 -11.53
C LYS A 173 -10.75 6.20 -11.66
N ALA A 174 -11.26 6.70 -10.53
CA ALA A 174 -12.33 7.69 -10.48
C ALA A 174 -11.90 9.05 -11.07
N VAL A 175 -10.63 9.42 -10.91
CA VAL A 175 -10.04 10.61 -11.55
C VAL A 175 -10.00 10.47 -13.07
N CYS A 176 -9.54 9.33 -13.59
CA CYS A 176 -9.56 9.05 -15.03
C CYS A 176 -10.98 9.08 -15.59
N ASP A 177 -11.95 8.48 -14.90
CA ASP A 177 -13.35 8.46 -15.35
C ASP A 177 -13.90 9.89 -15.49
N LYS A 178 -13.60 10.79 -14.55
CA LYS A 178 -13.98 12.21 -14.61
C LYS A 178 -13.36 12.93 -15.80
N VAL A 179 -12.07 12.71 -16.07
CA VAL A 179 -11.35 13.37 -17.19
C VAL A 179 -11.83 12.87 -18.55
N LEU A 180 -12.04 11.55 -18.67
CA LEU A 180 -12.41 10.89 -19.93
C LEU A 180 -13.91 10.98 -20.24
N SER A 181 -14.74 11.33 -19.25
CA SER A 181 -16.19 11.51 -19.41
C SER A 181 -16.64 12.97 -19.32
N ASP A 182 -15.69 13.92 -19.38
CA ASP A 182 -15.96 15.35 -19.26
C ASP A 182 -16.78 15.87 -20.46
N MET A 183 -18.09 16.02 -20.24
CA MET A 183 -19.03 16.47 -21.26
C MET A 183 -18.96 17.97 -21.55
N SER A 184 -18.19 18.74 -20.79
CA SER A 184 -17.93 20.15 -21.13
C SER A 184 -17.01 20.29 -22.34
N GLU A 185 -16.27 19.23 -22.68
CA GLU A 185 -15.34 19.16 -23.81
C GLU A 185 -15.94 18.44 -25.02
N GLY A 186 -15.37 18.70 -26.20
CA GLY A 186 -15.73 18.00 -27.42
C GLY A 186 -15.33 16.51 -27.39
N PRO A 187 -16.03 15.64 -28.14
CA PRO A 187 -15.69 14.21 -28.22
C PRO A 187 -14.27 13.96 -28.74
N GLU A 188 -13.78 14.78 -29.66
CA GLU A 188 -12.41 14.71 -30.17
C GLU A 188 -11.38 15.02 -29.07
N VAL A 189 -11.63 16.04 -28.24
CA VAL A 189 -10.75 16.38 -27.11
C VAL A 189 -10.71 15.24 -26.09
N ARG A 190 -11.86 14.63 -25.78
CA ARG A 190 -11.90 13.45 -24.89
C ARG A 190 -11.11 12.27 -25.45
N LYS A 191 -11.18 12.03 -26.76
CA LYS A 191 -10.38 10.99 -27.42
C LYS A 191 -8.88 11.30 -27.33
N LEU A 192 -8.47 12.54 -27.59
CA LEU A 192 -7.08 12.98 -27.43
C LEU A 192 -6.59 12.86 -25.97
N ARG A 193 -7.44 13.17 -24.99
CA ARG A 193 -7.14 12.93 -23.56
C ARG A 193 -6.94 11.44 -23.27
N ALA A 194 -7.73 10.55 -23.89
CA ALA A 194 -7.52 9.11 -23.77
C ALA A 194 -6.19 8.67 -24.38
N ASP A 195 -5.84 9.14 -25.57
CA ASP A 195 -4.54 8.85 -26.21
C ASP A 195 -3.36 9.37 -25.37
N ALA A 196 -3.47 10.59 -24.83
CA ALA A 196 -2.48 11.18 -23.92
C ALA A 196 -2.29 10.34 -22.66
N LEU A 197 -3.41 9.89 -22.07
CA LEU A 197 -3.42 9.07 -20.86
C LEU A 197 -2.83 7.67 -21.11
N LEU A 198 -3.04 7.11 -22.31
CA LEU A 198 -2.43 5.85 -22.72
C LEU A 198 -0.90 5.97 -22.82
N GLU A 199 -0.41 7.06 -23.42
CA GLU A 199 1.02 7.35 -23.51
C GLU A 199 1.63 7.56 -22.12
N LEU A 200 0.98 8.38 -21.28
CA LEU A 200 1.40 8.61 -19.89
C LEU A 200 1.44 7.30 -19.09
N GLY A 201 0.44 6.43 -19.28
CA GLY A 201 0.40 5.11 -18.68
C GLY A 201 1.58 4.23 -19.08
N SER A 202 1.98 4.28 -20.35
CA SER A 202 3.17 3.58 -20.85
C SER A 202 4.46 4.11 -20.25
N ILE A 203 4.59 5.44 -20.11
CA ILE A 203 5.76 6.09 -19.51
C ILE A 203 5.91 5.67 -18.04
N PHE A 204 4.83 5.80 -17.27
CA PHE A 204 4.85 5.48 -15.83
C PHE A 204 5.12 4.00 -15.57
N SER A 205 4.57 3.11 -16.40
CA SER A 205 4.81 1.66 -16.28
C SER A 205 6.24 1.22 -16.64
N LYS A 206 7.01 2.07 -17.35
CA LYS A 206 8.39 1.79 -17.76
C LYS A 206 9.43 2.45 -16.85
N ALA A 207 9.02 3.40 -16.03
CA ALA A 207 9.91 4.08 -15.09
C ALA A 207 10.50 3.07 -14.10
N LYS A 208 11.79 3.23 -13.78
CA LYS A 208 12.50 2.35 -12.86
C LYS A 208 13.35 3.17 -11.92
N SER A 209 13.39 2.76 -10.66
CA SER A 209 14.28 3.34 -9.67
C SER A 209 15.71 2.89 -9.93
N SER A 210 16.68 3.77 -9.66
CA SER A 210 18.09 3.36 -9.52
C SER A 210 18.37 2.64 -8.20
N LYS A 211 17.43 2.69 -7.24
CA LYS A 211 17.52 2.07 -5.91
C LYS A 211 16.78 0.73 -5.88
N GLU A 212 17.26 -0.21 -5.05
CA GLU A 212 16.57 -1.48 -4.85
C GLU A 212 15.17 -1.26 -4.20
N GLY A 213 14.21 -2.11 -4.58
CA GLY A 213 12.77 -1.83 -4.44
C GLY A 213 12.16 -1.94 -3.02
N PRO A 214 10.81 -1.96 -2.91
CA PRO A 214 10.06 -1.90 -1.64
C PRO A 214 10.46 -2.89 -0.56
N LYS A 215 11.00 -4.05 -0.95
CA LYS A 215 11.46 -5.08 -0.01
C LYS A 215 12.61 -4.59 0.85
N ASP A 216 13.46 -3.71 0.34
CA ASP A 216 14.54 -3.13 1.13
C ASP A 216 14.03 -2.00 2.00
N PHE A 217 13.00 -1.26 1.58
CA PHE A 217 12.34 -0.32 2.48
C PHE A 217 11.60 -1.03 3.64
N GLN A 218 10.90 -2.14 3.37
CA GLN A 218 10.27 -2.95 4.43
C GLN A 218 11.32 -3.44 5.43
N LYS A 219 12.45 -3.98 4.95
CA LYS A 219 13.58 -4.34 5.80
C LYS A 219 14.16 -3.15 6.55
N ILE A 220 14.37 -2.00 5.90
CA ILE A 220 14.90 -0.79 6.55
C ILE A 220 13.97 -0.31 7.66
N MET A 221 12.64 -0.34 7.42
CA MET A 221 11.65 0.04 8.41
C MET A 221 11.57 -0.98 9.56
N GLU A 222 11.60 -2.28 9.24
CA GLU A 222 11.69 -3.36 10.24
C GLU A 222 12.94 -3.20 11.11
N GLU A 223 14.11 -3.03 10.50
CA GLU A 223 15.38 -2.81 11.18
C GLU A 223 15.37 -1.53 12.02
N ALA A 224 14.80 -0.43 11.52
CA ALA A 224 14.67 0.81 12.28
C ALA A 224 13.78 0.64 13.51
N ILE A 225 12.65 -0.06 13.39
CA ILE A 225 11.73 -0.30 14.50
C ILE A 225 12.35 -1.25 15.53
N ILE A 226 12.99 -2.34 15.07
CA ILE A 226 13.72 -3.27 15.94
C ILE A 226 14.83 -2.53 16.70
N ASN A 227 15.60 -1.67 16.02
CA ASN A 227 16.66 -0.89 16.66
C ASN A 227 16.14 0.18 17.64
N CYS A 228 14.96 0.75 17.42
CA CYS A 228 14.30 1.64 18.38
C CYS A 228 13.88 0.87 19.62
N ALA A 229 13.21 -0.27 19.45
CA ALA A 229 12.79 -1.13 20.56
C ALA A 229 14.00 -1.59 21.41
N ALA A 230 15.13 -1.93 20.77
CA ALA A 230 16.35 -2.35 21.46
C ALA A 230 17.16 -1.21 22.12
N LYS A 231 16.80 0.06 21.87
CA LYS A 231 17.39 1.23 22.54
C LYS A 231 16.58 1.64 23.77
N GLU A 232 15.25 1.44 23.74
CA GLU A 232 14.39 1.64 24.90
C GLU A 232 14.72 0.66 26.03
N ASP A 233 15.18 -0.56 25.74
CA ASP A 233 15.62 -1.53 26.75
C ASP A 233 16.96 -1.21 27.43
N ARG A 234 17.71 -0.23 26.92
CA ARG A 234 19.03 0.15 27.43
C ARG A 234 19.03 1.44 28.26
N ASN A 235 17.89 2.13 28.36
CA ASN A 235 17.68 3.34 29.16
C ASN A 235 16.78 3.05 30.35
#